data_AF-A0A9P9TGP2-F1
#
_entry.id   AF-A0A9P9TGP2-F1
#
_cell.length_a   1.000
_cell.length_b   1.000
_cell.length_c   1.000
_cell.angle_alpha   90.00
_cell.angle_beta   90.00
_cell.angle_gamma   90.00
#
_symmetry.space_group_name_H-M   'P 1'
#
loop_
_entity.id
_entity.type
_entity.pdbx_description
1 polymer ?
#
loop_
_entity_poly.entity_id
_entity_poly.type
_entity_poly.pdbx_seq_one_letter_code
_entity_poly.pdbx_strand_id
1 'polypeptide(L)'
;MNRKRTQGCSVVQSAEHSFEPRVPLEAFMVTDEPLADSSVVGALDAHRDARQLVRLVQCPRCSRPLSTPVTLPCAHTVCRACLPSPQPRPNISYPNTPDRLTGIACPLLGCGAEHASAECSVDVTLTKLMEAVEAEVAVHRQTWQHVTIRVQEIRQPGEDTAAEEKESADEQGDETVLSGGRLVATFTMAAVGKLRYTSEVEFEVVAADGDDGEALDVGMIKRLQDVAQRELDCLVCYNMMLDPTTTSCGHTFCRRCLSRVMDHSNICPFCRRNLHMAASLQHQSGNAILNSLLNGLCPELVTARVAALKAEEQAGDNILTTPLFICTLSLPAMPTFLHVFEPRYRLMMRRVIEGNRQFGMVMYNRTSAPQGELGATTFLEYGTLLEIVNHELLRDGRSFIESRGIGRFKVKAHGMLDGYNVGRVERVEDVSLAEEGVLEQRETTMARDYAELFFREHPQTPLPADIAVEALSTQQLLDTCTSFVREMREASAPWLRDRIIQVYGEPPEDPALFPYWFASVVPVVEEEKYILLRTTHVRERLKIVYSWIGRIRGQRW
;
A
#
# COMPACT_ATOMS: atom_id res chain seq x y z
N MET A 1 -45.03 40.06 35.27
CA MET A 1 -44.26 40.37 36.50
C MET A 1 -43.29 39.22 36.72
N ASN A 2 -42.05 39.36 36.27
CA ASN A 2 -40.89 39.78 37.07
C ASN A 2 -40.58 38.91 38.29
N ARG A 3 -39.34 38.35 38.26
CA ARG A 3 -38.46 37.90 39.36
C ARG A 3 -38.69 36.47 39.89
N LYS A 4 -37.73 35.55 39.65
CA LYS A 4 -36.41 35.35 40.30
C LYS A 4 -36.50 34.69 41.69
N ARG A 5 -36.02 33.45 41.77
CA ARG A 5 -35.39 32.79 42.94
C ARG A 5 -33.95 32.45 42.47
N THR A 6 -32.82 32.96 42.99
CA THR A 6 -32.18 32.85 44.35
C THR A 6 -32.11 31.41 44.83
N GLN A 7 -30.99 30.83 45.29
CA GLN A 7 -29.61 31.25 45.56
C GLN A 7 -28.84 29.96 45.96
N GLY A 8 -27.58 29.80 45.56
CA GLY A 8 -26.46 29.56 46.50
C GLY A 8 -25.40 28.71 45.81
N CYS A 9 -24.20 29.24 45.52
CA CYS A 9 -22.98 29.19 46.34
C CYS A 9 -22.49 27.74 46.58
N SER A 10 -21.23 27.37 46.41
CA SER A 10 -19.99 28.13 46.29
C SER A 10 -18.87 27.24 45.74
N VAL A 11 -17.96 27.89 45.03
CA VAL A 11 -16.69 27.39 44.51
C VAL A 11 -15.81 26.81 45.61
N VAL A 12 -15.29 25.59 45.39
CA VAL A 12 -14.04 25.10 45.96
C VAL A 12 -13.17 24.66 44.78
N GLN A 13 -12.01 25.32 44.66
CA GLN A 13 -10.99 25.06 43.66
C GLN A 13 -10.31 23.71 43.94
N SER A 14 -10.21 22.84 42.94
CA SER A 14 -9.31 21.69 42.96
C SER A 14 -8.60 21.57 41.61
N ALA A 15 -7.37 22.06 41.59
CA ALA A 15 -6.24 21.72 40.72
C ALA A 15 -6.54 21.08 39.36
N GLU A 16 -6.60 21.92 38.32
CA GLU A 16 -6.26 21.52 36.96
C GLU A 16 -4.76 21.22 36.92
N HIS A 17 -4.39 19.95 36.93
CA HIS A 17 -3.05 19.52 36.53
C HIS A 17 -3.02 19.47 35.00
N SER A 18 -2.64 20.59 34.40
CA SER A 18 -2.15 20.64 33.02
C SER A 18 -0.92 19.74 32.90
N PHE A 19 -1.04 18.65 32.14
CA PHE A 19 0.12 17.90 31.67
C PHE A 19 0.83 18.77 30.62
N GLU A 20 1.82 19.56 31.06
CA GLU A 20 2.80 20.17 30.17
C GLU A 20 3.79 19.08 29.69
N PRO A 21 3.99 18.89 28.38
CA PRO A 21 5.05 18.03 27.86
C PRO A 21 6.41 18.62 28.23
N ARG A 22 7.26 17.83 28.89
CA ARG A 22 8.67 18.19 29.15
C ARG A 22 9.54 17.98 27.90
N VAL A 23 9.22 18.62 26.78
CA VAL A 23 10.16 18.89 25.66
C VAL A 23 9.62 20.10 24.88
N PRO A 24 10.44 21.10 24.50
CA PRO A 24 9.97 22.23 23.70
C PRO A 24 9.31 21.76 22.39
N LEU A 25 8.10 22.26 22.12
CA LEU A 25 7.21 21.93 20.99
C LEU A 25 7.78 22.29 19.60
N GLU A 26 8.94 22.94 19.53
CA GLU A 26 9.58 23.40 18.29
C GLU A 26 10.63 22.40 17.75
N ALA A 27 10.88 21.27 18.44
CA ALA A 27 11.80 20.21 18.00
C ALA A 27 11.11 18.96 17.43
N PHE A 28 9.76 18.91 17.39
CA PHE A 28 8.98 17.71 17.08
C PHE A 28 7.78 17.97 16.13
N MET A 29 7.85 19.02 15.32
CA MET A 29 6.91 19.20 14.21
C MET A 29 7.31 18.26 13.06
N VAL A 30 6.80 17.03 13.07
CA VAL A 30 6.61 16.29 11.81
C VAL A 30 5.33 16.84 11.21
N THR A 31 5.49 17.68 10.20
CA THR A 31 4.40 18.13 9.35
C THR A 31 3.75 16.91 8.70
N ASP A 32 2.47 16.66 8.97
CA ASP A 32 1.56 15.86 8.15
C ASP A 32 1.28 16.59 6.82
N GLU A 33 2.35 16.92 6.09
CA GLU A 33 2.27 17.27 4.69
C GLU A 33 2.53 16.00 3.87
N PRO A 34 1.71 15.69 2.85
CA PRO A 34 2.02 14.61 1.93
C PRO A 34 3.42 14.87 1.40
N LEU A 35 4.31 13.87 1.46
CA LEU A 35 5.70 13.90 0.96
C LEU A 35 5.76 14.66 -0.38
N ALA A 36 5.95 15.98 -0.27
CA ALA A 36 6.12 16.89 -1.37
C ALA A 36 7.60 16.85 -1.67
N ASP A 37 7.89 16.37 -2.87
CA ASP A 37 9.20 16.13 -3.45
C ASP A 37 10.10 15.16 -2.65
N SER A 38 10.30 13.99 -3.25
CA SER A 38 11.58 13.29 -3.13
C SER A 38 12.68 14.34 -3.17
N SER A 39 13.51 14.43 -2.15
CA SER A 39 14.80 15.10 -2.26
C SER A 39 15.47 14.50 -3.49
N VAL A 40 15.45 15.25 -4.60
CA VAL A 40 16.07 14.84 -5.85
C VAL A 40 17.56 14.84 -5.52
N VAL A 41 18.07 13.67 -5.12
CA VAL A 41 19.49 13.44 -5.03
C VAL A 41 20.01 13.77 -6.42
N GLY A 42 20.76 14.86 -6.53
CA GLY A 42 21.40 15.25 -7.78
C GLY A 42 22.29 14.12 -8.29
N ALA A 43 22.75 14.22 -9.53
CA ALA A 43 23.75 13.30 -10.06
C ALA A 43 24.89 13.12 -9.05
N LEU A 44 25.17 11.87 -8.66
CA LEU A 44 26.22 11.54 -7.70
C LEU A 44 27.52 11.32 -8.46
N ASP A 45 28.57 12.00 -8.04
CA ASP A 45 29.91 11.85 -8.59
C ASP A 45 30.59 10.61 -8.00
N ALA A 46 31.18 9.78 -8.86
CA ALA A 46 31.76 8.50 -8.46
C ALA A 46 32.89 8.64 -7.42
N HIS A 47 33.68 9.71 -7.48
CA HIS A 47 34.85 9.91 -6.62
C HIS A 47 34.55 10.84 -5.44
N ARG A 48 33.90 11.97 -5.71
CA ARG A 48 33.61 13.01 -4.70
C ARG A 48 32.51 12.57 -3.73
N ASP A 49 31.50 11.84 -4.23
CA ASP A 49 30.35 11.39 -3.43
C ASP A 49 30.49 9.93 -2.98
N ALA A 50 31.72 9.40 -2.91
CA ALA A 50 31.99 8.01 -2.58
C ALA A 50 31.34 7.57 -1.25
N ARG A 51 31.28 8.46 -0.25
CA ARG A 51 30.63 8.18 1.03
C ARG A 51 29.12 8.03 0.90
N GLN A 52 28.49 8.93 0.17
CA GLN A 52 27.06 8.96 -0.09
C GLN A 52 26.67 7.70 -0.86
N LEU A 53 27.42 7.34 -1.90
CA LEU A 53 27.23 6.11 -2.68
C LEU A 53 27.31 4.85 -1.82
N VAL A 54 28.33 4.73 -0.95
CA VAL A 54 28.44 3.60 -0.02
C VAL A 54 27.31 3.62 1.02
N ARG A 55 26.86 4.80 1.47
CA ARG A 55 25.75 4.93 2.43
C ARG A 55 24.45 4.37 1.87
N LEU A 56 24.18 4.55 0.57
CA LEU A 56 22.97 4.04 -0.08
C LEU A 56 22.83 2.53 0.04
N VAL A 57 23.94 1.80 0.10
CA VAL A 57 23.97 0.33 0.21
C VAL A 57 24.38 -0.16 1.61
N GLN A 58 24.48 0.75 2.58
CA GLN A 58 24.81 0.46 3.96
C GLN A 58 23.53 0.28 4.78
N CYS A 59 23.49 -0.75 5.61
CA CYS A 59 22.37 -0.97 6.52
C CYS A 59 22.37 0.08 7.63
N PRO A 60 21.30 0.87 7.81
CA PRO A 60 21.21 1.87 8.88
C PRO A 60 21.19 1.28 10.31
N ARG A 61 21.04 -0.04 10.46
CA ARG A 61 21.04 -0.71 11.77
C ARG A 61 22.37 -1.29 12.17
N CYS A 62 23.03 -2.06 11.31
CA CYS A 62 24.33 -2.65 11.63
C CYS A 62 25.52 -1.84 11.10
N SER A 63 25.28 -0.76 10.35
CA SER A 63 26.29 0.06 9.67
C SER A 63 27.20 -0.72 8.71
N ARG A 64 26.89 -1.97 8.37
CA ARG A 64 27.62 -2.74 7.36
C ARG A 64 26.88 -2.67 6.02
N PRO A 65 27.53 -2.93 4.88
CA PRO A 65 26.85 -3.16 3.61
C PRO A 65 25.71 -4.16 3.77
N LEU A 66 24.60 -3.92 3.07
CA LEU A 66 23.40 -4.72 3.17
C LEU A 66 23.68 -6.19 2.85
N SER A 67 23.34 -7.08 3.80
CA SER A 67 23.41 -8.53 3.62
C SER A 67 22.02 -9.12 3.78
N THR A 68 21.56 -9.84 2.75
CA THR A 68 20.17 -10.33 2.65
C THR A 68 19.16 -9.20 2.93
N PRO A 69 19.14 -8.14 2.10
CA PRO A 69 18.31 -6.96 2.34
C PRO A 69 16.82 -7.29 2.39
N VAL A 70 16.09 -6.66 3.30
CA VAL A 70 14.63 -6.70 3.41
C VAL A 70 14.13 -5.26 3.31
N THR A 71 13.36 -4.98 2.25
CA THR A 71 12.68 -3.69 2.07
C THR A 71 11.31 -3.77 2.74
N LEU A 72 11.12 -2.95 3.76
CA LEU A 72 9.91 -2.90 4.56
C LEU A 72 8.79 -2.09 3.85
N PRO A 73 7.52 -2.28 4.22
CA PRO A 73 6.41 -1.47 3.70
C PRO A 73 6.59 0.05 3.87
N CYS A 74 7.37 0.50 4.85
CA CYS A 74 7.75 1.91 5.00
C CYS A 74 8.87 2.37 4.06
N ALA A 75 9.18 1.60 3.00
CA ALA A 75 10.23 1.83 2.00
C ALA A 75 11.69 1.79 2.49
N HIS A 76 11.92 1.62 3.78
CA HIS A 76 13.27 1.47 4.32
C HIS A 76 13.78 0.04 4.17
N THR A 77 15.09 -0.10 3.96
CA THR A 77 15.74 -1.40 3.82
C THR A 77 16.75 -1.63 4.95
N VAL A 78 16.72 -2.84 5.52
CA VAL A 78 17.70 -3.31 6.51
C VAL A 78 18.13 -4.73 6.18
N CYS A 79 19.22 -5.21 6.77
CA CYS A 79 19.58 -6.63 6.69
C CYS A 79 18.50 -7.49 7.38
N ARG A 80 18.22 -8.68 6.86
CA ARG A 80 17.32 -9.65 7.52
C ARG A 80 17.70 -9.93 8.97
N ALA A 81 19.00 -10.05 9.25
CA ALA A 81 19.53 -10.28 10.60
C ALA A 81 19.36 -9.08 11.55
N CYS A 82 19.01 -7.89 11.03
CA CYS A 82 18.75 -6.69 11.82
C CYS A 82 17.26 -6.49 12.14
N LEU A 83 16.38 -7.36 11.64
CA LEU A 83 14.97 -7.33 12.00
C LEU A 83 14.77 -7.91 13.40
N PRO A 84 13.93 -7.30 14.25
CA PRO A 84 13.57 -7.88 15.52
C PRO A 84 12.74 -9.15 15.33
N SER A 85 12.70 -10.00 16.37
CA SER A 85 11.85 -11.19 16.38
C SER A 85 10.37 -10.79 16.24
N PRO A 86 9.60 -11.45 15.35
CA PRO A 86 8.17 -11.21 15.21
C PRO A 86 7.42 -11.37 16.54
N GLN A 87 6.51 -10.44 16.82
CA GLN A 87 5.64 -10.45 18.00
C GLN A 87 4.18 -10.62 17.58
N PRO A 88 3.30 -11.20 18.41
CA PRO A 88 1.86 -11.24 18.12
C PRO A 88 1.28 -9.81 18.00
N ARG A 89 0.44 -9.58 17.00
CA ARG A 89 -0.28 -8.32 16.80
C ARG A 89 -1.65 -8.43 17.46
N PRO A 90 -1.87 -7.83 18.64
CA PRO A 90 -3.17 -7.89 19.27
C PRO A 90 -4.18 -7.10 18.43
N ASN A 91 -5.44 -7.52 18.47
CA ASN A 91 -6.57 -6.75 17.95
C ASN A 91 -6.58 -6.55 16.42
N ILE A 92 -5.92 -7.44 15.67
CA ILE A 92 -5.97 -7.50 14.20
C ILE A 92 -6.37 -8.92 13.80
N SER A 93 -7.41 -9.06 13.00
CA SER A 93 -7.91 -10.37 12.54
C SER A 93 -8.08 -10.49 11.02
N TYR A 94 -7.86 -9.41 10.27
CA TYR A 94 -7.95 -9.42 8.81
C TYR A 94 -6.62 -9.04 8.12
N PRO A 95 -6.20 -9.82 7.10
CA PRO A 95 -6.64 -11.17 6.76
C PRO A 95 -6.28 -12.17 7.86
N ASN A 96 -7.13 -13.18 8.08
CA ASN A 96 -6.93 -14.19 9.10
C ASN A 96 -5.91 -15.25 8.66
N THR A 97 -4.64 -14.86 8.50
CA THR A 97 -3.54 -15.76 8.15
C THR A 97 -2.46 -15.75 9.24
N PRO A 98 -1.86 -16.90 9.60
CA PRO A 98 -0.88 -16.98 10.69
C PRO A 98 0.28 -15.98 10.58
N ASP A 99 0.80 -15.77 9.36
CA ASP A 99 1.94 -14.89 9.10
C ASP A 99 1.61 -13.39 9.21
N ARG A 100 0.32 -13.03 9.24
CA ARG A 100 -0.14 -11.64 9.44
C ARG A 100 -0.59 -11.33 10.87
N LEU A 101 -0.83 -12.37 11.68
CA LEU A 101 -1.07 -12.24 13.12
C LEU A 101 0.20 -11.92 13.91
N THR A 102 1.36 -11.93 13.25
CA THR A 102 2.63 -11.48 13.82
C THR A 102 3.17 -10.25 13.09
N GLY A 103 3.84 -9.39 13.85
CA GLY A 103 4.35 -8.10 13.42
C GLY A 103 5.81 -7.93 13.78
N ILE A 104 6.49 -7.11 12.98
CA ILE A 104 7.87 -6.70 13.18
C ILE A 104 7.84 -5.19 13.36
N ALA A 105 8.28 -4.71 14.52
CA ALA A 105 8.50 -3.29 14.73
C ALA A 105 9.62 -2.81 13.80
N CYS A 106 9.38 -1.72 13.08
CA CYS A 106 10.39 -1.13 12.23
C CYS A 106 11.62 -0.78 13.08
N PRO A 107 12.81 -1.31 12.75
CA PRO A 107 13.98 -1.10 13.60
C PRO A 107 14.55 0.31 13.46
N LEU A 108 14.09 1.12 12.50
CA LEU A 108 14.61 2.47 12.27
C LEU A 108 13.97 3.49 13.21
N LEU A 109 14.85 4.27 13.85
CA LEU A 109 14.47 5.38 14.71
C LEU A 109 13.68 6.41 13.88
N GLY A 110 12.58 6.91 14.45
CA GLY A 110 11.69 7.87 13.79
C GLY A 110 10.61 7.28 12.88
N CYS A 111 10.68 5.99 12.52
CA CYS A 111 9.60 5.36 11.74
C CYS A 111 8.39 4.97 12.61
N GLY A 112 8.64 4.25 13.71
CA GLY A 112 7.58 3.84 14.66
C GLY A 112 6.53 2.85 14.11
N ALA A 113 6.62 2.46 12.84
CA ALA A 113 5.65 1.56 12.20
C ALA A 113 5.82 0.10 12.64
N GLU A 114 4.71 -0.64 12.68
CA GLU A 114 4.70 -2.09 12.80
C GLU A 114 4.30 -2.70 11.44
N HIS A 115 5.09 -3.68 10.96
CA HIS A 115 4.86 -4.35 9.68
C HIS A 115 4.42 -5.78 9.89
N ALA A 116 3.48 -6.28 9.09
CA ALA A 116 3.16 -7.71 9.13
C ALA A 116 4.38 -8.54 8.70
N SER A 117 4.69 -9.61 9.43
CA SER A 117 5.85 -10.46 9.11
C SER A 117 5.82 -11.00 7.67
N ALA A 118 4.61 -11.30 7.16
CA ALA A 118 4.36 -11.73 5.79
C ALA A 118 4.78 -10.71 4.71
N GLU A 119 4.95 -9.44 5.06
CA GLU A 119 5.34 -8.36 4.13
C GLU A 119 6.85 -8.08 4.17
N CYS A 120 7.57 -8.61 5.16
CA CYS A 120 9.01 -8.41 5.35
C CYS A 120 9.85 -9.46 4.59
N SER A 121 9.59 -9.59 3.29
CA SER A 121 10.32 -10.51 2.40
C SER A 121 11.69 -9.94 1.99
N VAL A 122 12.64 -10.84 1.69
CA VAL A 122 13.94 -10.47 1.13
C VAL A 122 13.74 -9.74 -0.20
N ASP A 123 14.41 -8.60 -0.37
CA ASP A 123 14.41 -7.81 -1.60
C ASP A 123 15.34 -8.48 -2.62
N VAL A 124 14.74 -9.07 -3.65
CA VAL A 124 15.45 -9.86 -4.66
C VAL A 124 16.35 -8.98 -5.51
N THR A 125 15.89 -7.78 -5.88
CA THR A 125 16.67 -6.85 -6.69
C THR A 125 17.88 -6.34 -5.92
N LEU A 126 17.68 -5.85 -4.69
CA LEU A 126 18.79 -5.36 -3.87
C LEU A 126 19.77 -6.48 -3.52
N THR A 127 19.32 -7.72 -3.30
CA THR A 127 20.22 -8.86 -3.05
C THR A 127 21.20 -9.03 -4.20
N LYS A 128 20.71 -9.06 -5.45
CA LYS A 128 21.57 -9.22 -6.62
C LYS A 128 22.47 -8.01 -6.88
N LEU A 129 21.99 -6.80 -6.58
CA LEU A 129 22.83 -5.60 -6.66
C LEU A 129 23.97 -5.66 -5.65
N MET A 130 23.71 -6.10 -4.42
CA MET A 130 24.76 -6.28 -3.41
C MET A 130 25.78 -7.33 -3.84
N GLU A 131 25.34 -8.45 -4.42
CA GLU A 131 26.25 -9.47 -4.99
C GLU A 131 27.16 -8.88 -6.09
N ALA A 132 26.61 -8.04 -6.97
CA ALA A 132 27.40 -7.36 -8.01
C ALA A 132 28.40 -6.35 -7.42
N VAL A 133 27.99 -5.58 -6.42
CA VAL A 133 28.87 -4.63 -5.69
C VAL A 133 30.01 -5.37 -5.01
N GLU A 134 29.72 -6.45 -4.28
CA GLU A 134 30.74 -7.24 -3.60
C GLU A 134 31.74 -7.87 -4.59
N ALA A 135 31.25 -8.39 -5.72
CA ALA A 135 32.10 -8.95 -6.77
C ALA A 135 33.05 -7.90 -7.37
N GLU A 136 32.56 -6.70 -7.69
CA GLU A 136 33.40 -5.66 -8.28
C GLU A 136 34.42 -5.11 -7.27
N VAL A 137 34.03 -4.92 -6.00
CA VAL A 137 34.94 -4.55 -4.92
C VAL A 137 36.05 -5.58 -4.77
N ALA A 138 35.74 -6.87 -4.86
CA ALA A 138 36.73 -7.94 -4.77
C ALA A 138 37.74 -7.91 -5.92
N VAL A 139 37.29 -7.68 -7.16
CA VAL A 139 38.16 -7.54 -8.35
C VAL A 139 39.10 -6.33 -8.20
N HIS A 140 38.57 -5.20 -7.74
CA HIS A 140 39.37 -4.00 -7.55
C HIS A 140 40.49 -4.16 -6.52
N ARG A 141 40.19 -4.78 -5.37
CA ARG A 141 41.19 -5.05 -4.31
C ARG A 141 42.37 -5.88 -4.81
N GLN A 142 42.16 -6.74 -5.82
CA GLN A 142 43.21 -7.59 -6.38
C GLN A 142 44.05 -6.86 -7.45
N THR A 143 43.43 -5.93 -8.19
CA THR A 143 44.02 -5.36 -9.40
C THR A 143 44.89 -4.13 -9.13
N TRP A 144 44.64 -3.40 -8.03
CA TRP A 144 45.25 -2.08 -7.81
C TRP A 144 45.88 -1.94 -6.42
N GLN A 145 47.22 -1.98 -6.37
CA GLN A 145 48.01 -1.80 -5.15
C GLN A 145 48.78 -0.46 -5.10
N HIS A 146 48.75 0.32 -6.19
CA HIS A 146 49.59 1.51 -6.36
C HIS A 146 49.00 2.80 -5.77
N VAL A 147 47.68 2.86 -5.58
CA VAL A 147 46.99 3.97 -4.90
C VAL A 147 46.61 3.49 -3.51
N THR A 148 46.98 4.26 -2.48
CA THR A 148 46.65 3.98 -1.08
C THR A 148 46.02 5.21 -0.46
N ILE A 149 44.80 5.04 0.05
CA ILE A 149 43.98 6.09 0.65
C ILE A 149 43.77 5.76 2.12
N ARG A 150 44.00 6.75 2.98
CA ARG A 150 43.56 6.76 4.36
C ARG A 150 42.14 7.31 4.40
N VAL A 151 41.24 6.54 5.00
CA VAL A 151 39.86 6.93 5.26
C VAL A 151 39.71 7.11 6.77
N GLN A 152 39.32 8.31 7.18
CA GLN A 152 39.08 8.65 8.57
C GLN A 152 37.59 8.92 8.79
N GLU A 153 36.98 8.27 9.77
CA GLU A 153 35.60 8.53 10.17
C GLU A 153 35.48 9.88 10.88
N ILE A 154 34.57 10.72 10.41
CA ILE A 154 34.14 11.94 11.10
C ILE A 154 32.81 11.65 11.79
N ARG A 155 32.83 11.60 13.13
CA ARG A 155 31.64 11.45 13.95
C ARG A 155 30.90 12.79 14.07
N GLN A 156 29.58 12.78 13.90
CA GLN A 156 28.77 13.97 14.15
C GLN A 156 28.60 14.16 15.67
N PRO A 157 28.83 15.38 16.22
CA PRO A 157 28.60 15.64 17.63
C PRO A 157 27.09 15.64 17.93
N GLY A 158 26.60 14.63 18.66
CA GLY A 158 25.25 14.64 19.23
C GLY A 158 24.45 13.33 19.25
N GLU A 159 24.88 12.25 18.61
CA GLU A 159 24.07 11.01 18.55
C GLU A 159 24.39 9.95 19.63
N ASP A 160 25.53 10.06 20.32
CA ASP A 160 25.97 9.11 21.37
C ASP A 160 25.83 9.67 22.80
N THR A 161 24.64 10.16 23.18
CA THR A 161 24.31 10.30 24.61
C THR A 161 23.00 9.61 24.95
N ALA A 162 22.93 8.30 24.70
CA ALA A 162 22.17 7.41 25.57
C ALA A 162 23.12 6.98 26.69
N ALA A 163 22.69 7.20 27.92
CA ALA A 163 23.49 7.06 29.14
C ALA A 163 24.10 5.65 29.30
N GLU A 164 25.24 5.63 29.99
CA GLU A 164 26.02 4.46 30.45
C GLU A 164 27.07 3.93 29.46
N GLU A 165 28.16 4.69 29.31
CA GLU A 165 29.55 4.19 29.43
C GLU A 165 30.53 5.38 29.26
N LYS A 166 30.87 6.02 30.38
CA LYS A 166 32.01 6.95 30.45
C LYS A 166 33.28 6.15 30.67
N GLU A 167 33.84 5.58 29.60
CA GLU A 167 35.24 5.15 29.58
C GLU A 167 35.90 5.64 28.29
N SER A 168 36.71 6.71 28.44
CA SER A 168 37.75 7.17 27.50
C SER A 168 37.53 6.91 26.01
N ALA A 169 36.45 7.43 25.42
CA ALA A 169 36.31 7.42 23.97
C ALA A 169 37.27 8.49 23.40
N ASP A 170 38.29 8.03 22.66
CA ASP A 170 39.06 8.89 21.76
C ASP A 170 38.06 9.72 20.93
N GLU A 171 38.22 11.05 20.92
CA GLU A 171 37.42 11.95 20.07
C GLU A 171 37.68 11.70 18.57
N GLN A 172 38.74 10.94 18.26
CA GLN A 172 39.08 10.47 16.92
C GLN A 172 38.18 9.30 16.50
N GLY A 173 37.46 9.43 15.39
CA GLY A 173 36.75 8.31 14.74
C GLY A 173 37.73 7.22 14.25
N ASP A 174 37.18 6.08 13.84
CA ASP A 174 38.01 4.98 13.30
C ASP A 174 38.80 5.44 12.06
N GLU A 175 40.06 4.98 11.93
CA GLU A 175 40.90 5.22 10.76
C GLU A 175 41.30 3.88 10.12
N THR A 176 41.31 3.82 8.79
CA THR A 176 41.88 2.70 8.04
C THR A 176 42.63 3.17 6.80
N VAL A 177 43.80 2.58 6.55
CA VAL A 177 44.59 2.78 5.33
C VAL A 177 44.33 1.60 4.40
N LEU A 178 43.86 1.87 3.19
CA LEU A 178 43.42 0.86 2.23
C LEU A 178 43.93 1.17 0.82
N SER A 179 44.25 0.12 0.07
CA SER A 179 44.60 0.25 -1.34
C SER A 179 43.35 0.38 -2.23
N GLY A 180 43.43 1.20 -3.27
CA GLY A 180 42.36 1.45 -4.24
C GLY A 180 41.81 2.88 -4.20
N GLY A 181 40.72 3.09 -4.94
CA GLY A 181 39.96 4.36 -4.95
C GLY A 181 39.10 4.55 -3.71
N ARG A 182 38.48 5.73 -3.58
CA ARG A 182 37.70 6.13 -2.40
C ARG A 182 36.51 5.21 -2.17
N LEU A 183 35.83 4.75 -3.23
CA LEU A 183 34.67 3.86 -3.13
C LEU A 183 35.02 2.53 -2.46
N VAL A 184 36.08 1.87 -2.96
CA VAL A 184 36.53 0.58 -2.44
C VAL A 184 37.01 0.74 -1.01
N ALA A 185 37.75 1.81 -0.71
CA ALA A 185 38.24 2.07 0.64
C ALA A 185 37.08 2.29 1.63
N THR A 186 36.12 3.16 1.30
CA THR A 186 34.95 3.42 2.15
C THR A 186 34.05 2.18 2.30
N PHE A 187 33.78 1.45 1.22
CA PHE A 187 32.99 0.21 1.28
C PHE A 187 33.67 -0.83 2.17
N THR A 188 34.98 -0.98 2.05
CA THR A 188 35.77 -1.91 2.87
C THR A 188 35.72 -1.54 4.34
N MET A 189 35.88 -0.26 4.67
CA MET A 189 35.79 0.25 6.04
C MET A 189 34.41 -0.03 6.66
N ALA A 190 33.33 0.17 5.89
CA ALA A 190 31.97 -0.21 6.30
C ALA A 190 31.82 -1.73 6.47
N ALA A 191 32.37 -2.53 5.56
CA ALA A 191 32.28 -3.99 5.58
C ALA A 191 32.92 -4.60 6.83
N VAL A 192 34.05 -4.04 7.28
CA VAL A 192 34.72 -4.47 8.53
C VAL A 192 34.09 -3.90 9.80
N GLY A 193 33.06 -3.04 9.66
CA GLY A 193 32.33 -2.46 10.78
C GLY A 193 33.02 -1.26 11.45
N LYS A 194 33.92 -0.58 10.74
CA LYS A 194 34.66 0.60 11.21
C LYS A 194 34.08 1.93 10.71
N LEU A 195 32.90 1.92 10.08
CA LEU A 195 32.26 3.14 9.60
C LEU A 195 30.78 3.10 9.96
N ARG A 196 30.32 4.03 10.81
CA ARG A 196 28.91 4.12 11.19
C ARG A 196 28.07 4.67 10.05
N TYR A 197 26.78 4.33 10.04
CA TYR A 197 25.84 4.79 9.00
C TYR A 197 25.72 6.32 8.93
N THR A 198 25.66 7.00 10.08
CA THR A 198 25.48 8.46 10.17
C THR A 198 26.79 9.25 10.07
N SER A 199 27.95 8.62 10.24
CA SER A 199 29.26 9.27 10.13
C SER A 199 29.60 9.67 8.70
N GLU A 200 30.32 10.79 8.57
CA GLU A 200 30.99 11.22 7.34
C GLU A 200 32.43 10.69 7.30
N VAL A 201 33.16 10.92 6.20
CA VAL A 201 34.55 10.49 6.05
C VAL A 201 35.42 11.59 5.46
N GLU A 202 36.67 11.64 5.92
CA GLU A 202 37.76 12.41 5.32
C GLU A 202 38.71 11.46 4.57
N PHE A 203 39.25 11.93 3.45
CA PHE A 203 40.13 11.17 2.59
C PHE A 203 41.51 11.83 2.52
N GLU A 204 42.56 11.07 2.81
CA GLU A 204 43.95 11.48 2.62
C GLU A 204 44.66 10.48 1.70
N VAL A 205 45.28 10.94 0.62
CA VAL A 205 46.06 10.08 -0.28
C VAL A 205 47.45 9.89 0.30
N VAL A 206 47.78 8.66 0.71
CA VAL A 206 49.02 8.32 1.44
C VAL A 206 50.15 7.93 0.49
N ALA A 207 49.81 7.20 -0.58
CA ALA A 207 50.75 6.84 -1.63
C ALA A 207 50.04 6.85 -2.98
N ALA A 208 50.56 7.65 -3.91
CA ALA A 208 50.06 7.80 -5.25
C ALA A 208 51.17 8.32 -6.16
N ASP A 209 51.33 7.75 -7.35
CA ASP A 209 52.19 8.29 -8.41
C ASP A 209 51.56 9.54 -9.06
N GLY A 210 50.97 10.43 -8.26
CA GLY A 210 50.17 11.59 -8.71
C GLY A 210 48.71 11.29 -9.06
N ASP A 211 48.23 10.08 -8.80
CA ASP A 211 46.84 9.63 -9.04
C ASP A 211 46.04 9.61 -7.74
N ASP A 212 44.96 10.41 -7.66
CA ASP A 212 44.06 10.44 -6.49
C ASP A 212 43.03 9.30 -6.48
N GLY A 213 43.05 8.44 -7.51
CA GLY A 213 42.16 7.30 -7.66
C GLY A 213 40.82 7.62 -8.32
N GLU A 214 40.60 8.85 -8.83
CA GLU A 214 39.34 9.24 -9.48
C GLU A 214 39.01 8.35 -10.68
N ALA A 215 39.98 8.06 -11.54
CA ALA A 215 39.77 7.19 -12.70
C ALA A 215 39.39 5.75 -12.30
N LEU A 216 39.85 5.29 -11.12
CA LEU A 216 39.49 3.98 -10.58
C LEU A 216 38.03 3.96 -10.13
N ASP A 217 37.59 4.99 -9.40
CA ASP A 217 36.22 5.10 -8.90
C ASP A 217 35.22 5.27 -10.05
N VAL A 218 35.51 6.12 -11.03
CA VAL A 218 34.69 6.30 -12.25
C VAL A 218 34.61 5.00 -13.05
N GLY A 219 35.74 4.30 -13.22
CA GLY A 219 35.79 3.01 -13.92
C GLY A 219 34.99 1.92 -13.20
N MET A 220 35.03 1.90 -11.87
CA MET A 220 34.26 0.97 -11.03
C MET A 220 32.76 1.17 -11.21
N ILE A 221 32.28 2.42 -11.06
CA ILE A 221 30.86 2.75 -11.20
C ILE A 221 30.35 2.40 -12.59
N LYS A 222 31.13 2.67 -13.64
CA LYS A 222 30.77 2.30 -15.01
C LYS A 222 30.59 0.79 -15.18
N ARG A 223 31.53 -0.01 -14.66
CA ARG A 223 31.41 -1.49 -14.70
C ARG A 223 30.22 -1.98 -13.88
N LEU A 224 29.99 -1.39 -12.70
CA LEU A 224 28.80 -1.70 -11.91
C LEU A 224 27.51 -1.39 -12.65
N GLN A 225 27.41 -0.23 -13.30
CA GLN A 225 26.26 0.12 -14.14
C GLN A 225 26.04 -0.92 -15.24
N ASP A 226 27.11 -1.34 -15.94
CA ASP A 226 27.04 -2.34 -17.01
C ASP A 226 26.58 -3.72 -16.50
N VAL A 227 27.11 -4.19 -15.36
CA VAL A 227 26.78 -5.51 -14.79
C VAL A 227 25.41 -5.51 -14.11
N ALA A 228 25.04 -4.42 -13.45
CA ALA A 228 23.79 -4.29 -12.71
C ALA A 228 22.58 -3.92 -13.59
N GLN A 229 22.81 -3.47 -14.83
CA GLN A 229 21.76 -2.95 -15.71
C GLN A 229 20.53 -3.86 -15.78
N ARG A 230 20.74 -5.17 -16.00
CA ARG A 230 19.65 -6.15 -16.13
C ARG A 230 18.82 -6.32 -14.87
N GLU A 231 19.44 -6.10 -13.70
CA GLU A 231 18.76 -6.20 -12.41
C GLU A 231 17.96 -4.93 -12.08
N LEU A 232 18.28 -3.81 -12.75
CA LEU A 232 17.57 -2.54 -12.65
C LEU A 232 16.45 -2.40 -13.70
N ASP A 233 16.31 -3.35 -14.62
CA ASP A 233 15.21 -3.37 -15.59
C ASP A 233 13.93 -3.95 -14.98
N CYS A 234 12.81 -3.30 -15.26
CA CYS A 234 11.50 -3.77 -14.87
C CYS A 234 11.10 -4.99 -15.71
N LEU A 235 10.75 -6.09 -15.06
CA LEU A 235 10.36 -7.34 -15.74
C LEU A 235 8.99 -7.30 -16.46
N VAL A 236 8.29 -6.16 -16.39
CA VAL A 236 7.01 -5.95 -17.10
C VAL A 236 7.22 -5.11 -18.36
N CYS A 237 7.91 -3.97 -18.24
CA CYS A 237 8.14 -3.09 -19.39
C CYS A 237 9.51 -3.26 -20.06
N TYR A 238 10.38 -4.11 -19.50
CA TYR A 238 11.73 -4.40 -19.99
C TYR A 238 12.61 -3.16 -20.21
N ASN A 239 12.34 -2.11 -19.43
CA ASN A 239 13.13 -0.89 -19.38
C ASN A 239 13.56 -0.65 -17.93
N MET A 240 14.59 0.18 -17.74
CA MET A 240 15.02 0.65 -16.43
C MET A 240 13.82 1.06 -15.56
N MET A 241 13.81 0.57 -14.33
CA MET A 241 12.74 0.84 -13.38
C MET A 241 12.59 2.34 -13.17
N LEU A 242 11.36 2.82 -13.24
CA LEU A 242 11.00 4.17 -12.81
C LEU A 242 10.12 4.05 -11.58
N ASP A 243 10.51 4.74 -10.52
CA ASP A 243 9.82 4.70 -9.23
C ASP A 243 9.56 3.26 -8.77
N PRO A 244 10.63 2.46 -8.57
CA PRO A 244 10.56 1.05 -8.19
C PRO A 244 9.74 0.84 -6.92
N THR A 245 8.80 -0.10 -6.96
CA THR A 245 8.03 -0.56 -5.80
C THR A 245 8.35 -2.03 -5.55
N THR A 246 8.89 -2.34 -4.36
CA THR A 246 9.13 -3.72 -3.91
C THR A 246 7.82 -4.30 -3.36
N THR A 247 7.39 -5.42 -3.93
CA THR A 247 6.18 -6.14 -3.51
C THR A 247 6.41 -6.96 -2.25
N SER A 248 5.33 -7.38 -1.56
CA SER A 248 5.40 -8.25 -0.37
C SER A 248 6.09 -9.60 -0.59
N CYS A 249 6.28 -9.99 -1.86
CA CYS A 249 6.99 -11.22 -2.23
C CYS A 249 8.50 -10.99 -2.49
N GLY A 250 8.98 -9.75 -2.42
CA GLY A 250 10.39 -9.37 -2.59
C GLY A 250 10.79 -8.95 -4.01
N HIS A 251 9.88 -9.00 -4.99
CA HIS A 251 10.18 -8.57 -6.37
C HIS A 251 9.82 -7.11 -6.58
N THR A 252 10.60 -6.42 -7.43
CA THR A 252 10.49 -4.98 -7.66
C THR A 252 10.13 -4.69 -9.10
N PHE A 253 9.23 -3.71 -9.31
CA PHE A 253 8.76 -3.27 -10.63
C PHE A 253 8.58 -1.75 -10.64
N CYS A 254 8.47 -1.11 -11.80
CA CYS A 254 8.00 0.28 -11.84
C CYS A 254 6.61 0.38 -11.18
N ARG A 255 6.37 1.42 -10.37
CA ARG A 255 5.04 1.65 -9.75
C ARG A 255 3.91 1.58 -10.77
N ARG A 256 4.05 2.27 -11.91
CA ARG A 256 3.04 2.26 -12.99
C ARG A 256 2.85 0.88 -13.65
N CYS A 257 3.93 0.11 -13.81
CA CYS A 257 3.84 -1.23 -14.40
C CYS A 257 3.14 -2.21 -13.46
N LEU A 258 3.47 -2.15 -12.17
CA LEU A 258 2.81 -2.95 -11.15
C LEU A 258 1.33 -2.59 -11.06
N SER A 259 0.99 -1.30 -10.98
CA SER A 259 -0.40 -0.82 -10.96
C SER A 259 -1.21 -1.33 -12.16
N ARG A 260 -0.67 -1.24 -13.39
CA ARG A 260 -1.32 -1.79 -14.60
C ARG A 260 -1.56 -3.29 -14.57
N VAL A 261 -0.63 -4.08 -14.00
CA VAL A 261 -0.85 -5.52 -13.84
C VAL A 261 -1.93 -5.78 -12.79
N MET A 262 -1.89 -5.00 -11.71
CA MET A 262 -2.84 -5.10 -10.60
C MET A 262 -4.27 -4.68 -10.96
N ASP A 263 -4.48 -3.94 -12.05
CA ASP A 263 -5.81 -3.67 -12.61
C ASP A 263 -6.57 -4.93 -13.02
N HIS A 264 -5.85 -6.02 -13.31
CA HIS A 264 -6.42 -7.28 -13.81
C HIS A 264 -6.06 -8.50 -12.95
N SER A 265 -5.01 -8.42 -12.12
CA SER A 265 -4.56 -9.56 -11.31
C SER A 265 -3.83 -9.13 -10.05
N ASN A 266 -4.17 -9.73 -8.90
CA ASN A 266 -3.42 -9.56 -7.65
C ASN A 266 -2.26 -10.57 -7.51
N ILE A 267 -1.64 -10.96 -8.61
CA ILE A 267 -0.58 -11.98 -8.65
C ILE A 267 0.72 -11.34 -9.16
N CYS A 268 1.84 -11.66 -8.51
CA CYS A 268 3.15 -11.18 -8.93
C CYS A 268 3.46 -11.62 -10.37
N PRO A 269 3.80 -10.69 -11.30
CA PRO A 269 4.12 -11.02 -12.69
C PRO A 269 5.28 -12.02 -12.83
N PHE A 270 6.17 -12.06 -11.85
CA PHE A 270 7.37 -12.89 -11.89
C PHE A 270 7.18 -14.22 -11.16
N CYS A 271 6.95 -14.19 -9.84
CA CYS A 271 6.91 -15.42 -9.03
C CYS A 271 5.51 -16.02 -8.84
N ARG A 272 4.46 -15.37 -9.37
CA ARG A 272 3.07 -15.83 -9.31
C ARG A 272 2.47 -16.00 -7.91
N ARG A 273 3.11 -15.49 -6.86
CA ARG A 273 2.53 -15.41 -5.51
C ARG A 273 1.48 -14.29 -5.45
N ASN A 274 0.48 -14.47 -4.59
CA ASN A 274 -0.54 -13.45 -4.34
C ASN A 274 0.11 -12.21 -3.70
N LEU A 275 -0.21 -11.05 -4.24
CA LEU A 275 0.23 -9.76 -3.74
C LEU A 275 -0.83 -9.22 -2.79
N HIS A 276 -0.48 -9.20 -1.51
CA HIS A 276 -1.35 -8.68 -0.46
C HIS A 276 -1.19 -7.17 -0.32
N MET A 277 -1.44 -6.44 -1.39
CA MET A 277 -1.32 -4.98 -1.49
C MET A 277 -2.46 -4.42 -2.36
N ALA A 278 -2.85 -3.17 -2.15
CA ALA A 278 -3.88 -2.52 -2.96
C ALA A 278 -3.37 -2.25 -4.39
N ALA A 279 -4.23 -2.35 -5.41
CA ALA A 279 -3.85 -2.06 -6.80
C ALA A 279 -3.56 -0.55 -7.01
N SER A 280 -4.19 0.32 -6.21
CA SER A 280 -3.83 1.72 -6.13
C SER A 280 -2.59 1.89 -5.27
N LEU A 281 -1.47 2.21 -5.92
CA LEU A 281 -0.17 2.40 -5.28
C LEU A 281 0.08 3.88 -4.89
N GLN A 282 -0.97 4.72 -4.87
CA GLN A 282 -0.85 6.16 -4.60
C GLN A 282 -0.25 6.46 -3.23
N HIS A 283 -0.60 5.68 -2.21
CA HIS A 283 -0.10 5.82 -0.83
C HIS A 283 1.07 4.87 -0.51
N GLN A 284 1.60 4.17 -1.51
CA GLN A 284 2.73 3.28 -1.31
C GLN A 284 4.05 3.97 -1.63
N SER A 285 4.95 3.97 -0.65
CA SER A 285 6.30 4.45 -0.81
C SER A 285 7.11 3.54 -1.75
N GLY A 286 7.83 4.16 -2.69
CA GLY A 286 8.78 3.46 -3.55
C GLY A 286 10.02 3.00 -2.77
N ASN A 287 10.75 2.03 -3.30
CA ASN A 287 12.00 1.56 -2.70
C ASN A 287 13.02 2.70 -2.66
N ALA A 288 13.34 3.19 -1.46
CA ALA A 288 14.16 4.39 -1.27
C ALA A 288 15.59 4.24 -1.80
N ILE A 289 16.20 3.06 -1.59
CA ILE A 289 17.57 2.77 -2.05
C ILE A 289 17.61 2.70 -3.57
N LEU A 290 16.72 1.93 -4.20
CA LEU A 290 16.69 1.81 -5.66
C LEU A 290 16.39 3.14 -6.34
N ASN A 291 15.46 3.93 -5.79
CA ASN A 291 15.22 5.29 -6.27
C ASN A 291 16.48 6.15 -6.18
N SER A 292 17.18 6.12 -5.04
CA SER A 292 18.40 6.93 -4.84
C SER A 292 19.53 6.49 -5.78
N LEU A 293 19.72 5.18 -5.99
CA LEU A 293 20.70 4.65 -6.92
C LEU A 293 20.40 5.03 -8.37
N LEU A 294 19.14 4.89 -8.81
CA LEU A 294 18.73 5.21 -10.17
C LEU A 294 18.87 6.71 -10.48
N ASN A 295 18.42 7.58 -9.57
CA ASN A 295 18.53 9.03 -9.72
C ASN A 295 19.98 9.51 -9.63
N GLY A 296 20.77 8.96 -8.70
CA GLY A 296 22.15 9.36 -8.50
C GLY A 296 23.10 8.88 -9.61
N LEU A 297 22.94 7.63 -10.06
CA LEU A 297 23.87 7.01 -11.03
C LEU A 297 23.40 7.12 -12.49
N CYS A 298 22.09 7.23 -12.74
CA CYS A 298 21.52 7.22 -14.09
C CYS A 298 20.53 8.39 -14.34
N PRO A 299 20.84 9.64 -13.94
CA PRO A 299 19.89 10.76 -13.95
C PRO A 299 19.32 11.07 -15.35
N GLU A 300 20.14 10.96 -16.40
CA GLU A 300 19.71 11.21 -17.78
C GLU A 300 18.70 10.16 -18.26
N LEU A 301 18.93 8.88 -17.93
CA LEU A 301 18.04 7.78 -18.29
C LEU A 301 16.70 7.88 -17.55
N VAL A 302 16.74 8.23 -16.25
CA VAL A 302 15.53 8.47 -15.46
C VAL A 302 14.73 9.64 -16.05
N THR A 303 15.39 10.76 -16.36
CA THR A 303 14.75 11.94 -16.96
C THR A 303 14.10 11.61 -18.30
N ALA A 304 14.82 10.89 -19.18
CA ALA A 304 14.28 10.44 -20.45
C ALA A 304 13.07 9.51 -20.27
N ARG A 305 13.11 8.62 -19.27
CA ARG A 305 12.00 7.70 -18.95
C ARG A 305 10.76 8.46 -18.46
N VAL A 306 10.94 9.46 -17.60
CA VAL A 306 9.84 10.34 -17.12
C VAL A 306 9.22 11.11 -18.29
N ALA A 307 10.04 11.68 -19.17
CA ALA A 307 9.55 12.43 -20.34
C ALA A 307 8.73 11.54 -21.28
N ALA A 308 9.20 10.31 -21.55
CA ALA A 308 8.48 9.34 -22.38
C ALA A 308 7.10 8.99 -21.78
N LEU A 309 7.01 8.76 -20.47
CA LEU A 309 5.74 8.45 -19.81
C LEU A 309 4.74 9.61 -19.81
N LYS A 310 5.21 10.85 -19.61
CA LYS A 310 4.37 12.05 -19.69
C LYS A 310 3.79 12.23 -21.09
N ALA A 311 4.59 11.96 -22.12
CA ALA A 311 4.12 12.00 -23.51
C ALA A 311 3.04 10.94 -23.79
N GLU A 312 3.17 9.73 -23.22
CA GLU A 312 2.14 8.70 -23.31
C GLU A 312 0.84 9.08 -22.58
N GLU A 313 0.92 9.67 -21.38
CA GLU A 313 -0.26 10.06 -20.57
C GLU A 313 -1.08 11.16 -21.25
N GLN A 314 -0.40 12.18 -21.76
CA GLN A 314 -1.07 13.30 -22.45
C GLN A 314 -1.86 12.85 -23.69
N ALA A 315 -1.45 11.74 -24.31
CA ALA A 315 -2.16 11.15 -25.45
C ALA A 315 -3.39 10.31 -25.03
N GLY A 316 -3.40 9.73 -23.82
CA GLY A 316 -4.44 8.83 -23.33
C GLY A 316 -5.56 9.49 -22.51
N ASP A 317 -5.27 10.57 -21.77
CA ASP A 317 -6.19 11.15 -20.77
C ASP A 317 -7.48 11.77 -21.35
N ASN A 318 -7.50 12.07 -22.65
CA ASN A 318 -8.66 12.67 -23.32
C ASN A 318 -9.68 11.64 -23.84
N ILE A 319 -9.47 10.34 -23.65
CA ILE A 319 -10.29 9.30 -24.28
C ILE A 319 -11.34 8.75 -23.27
N LEU A 320 -12.62 8.97 -23.55
CA LEU A 320 -13.74 8.34 -22.84
C LEU A 320 -13.88 6.88 -23.31
N THR A 321 -13.16 5.96 -22.67
CA THR A 321 -13.01 4.58 -23.16
C THR A 321 -14.05 3.59 -22.63
N THR A 322 -14.67 3.83 -21.48
CA THR A 322 -15.51 2.82 -20.82
C THR A 322 -16.98 3.01 -21.18
N PRO A 323 -17.63 2.06 -21.89
CA PRO A 323 -19.06 2.11 -22.11
C PRO A 323 -19.83 1.95 -20.80
N LEU A 324 -20.81 2.82 -20.54
CA LEU A 324 -21.62 2.83 -19.33
C LEU A 324 -23.06 2.39 -19.64
N PHE A 325 -23.48 1.30 -18.99
CA PHE A 325 -24.85 0.81 -18.98
C PHE A 325 -25.54 1.33 -17.72
N ILE A 326 -26.57 2.16 -17.90
CA ILE A 326 -27.31 2.76 -16.77
C ILE A 326 -28.56 1.91 -16.50
N CYS A 327 -28.60 1.20 -15.38
CA CYS A 327 -29.72 0.33 -15.03
C CYS A 327 -29.83 0.08 -13.52
N THR A 328 -29.57 -1.16 -13.09
CA THR A 328 -29.69 -1.69 -11.72
C THR A 328 -28.32 -1.73 -11.04
N LEU A 329 -28.33 -1.97 -9.73
CA LEU A 329 -27.11 -2.21 -8.98
C LEU A 329 -26.50 -3.57 -9.34
N SER A 330 -25.23 -3.55 -9.76
CA SER A 330 -24.40 -4.76 -9.82
C SER A 330 -23.28 -4.67 -8.79
N LEU A 331 -22.88 -5.82 -8.23
CA LEU A 331 -21.86 -5.89 -7.18
C LEU A 331 -20.64 -6.72 -7.62
N PRO A 332 -19.43 -6.44 -7.09
CA PRO A 332 -18.24 -7.23 -7.36
C PRO A 332 -18.42 -8.72 -7.08
N ALA A 333 -17.78 -9.55 -7.89
CA ALA A 333 -17.87 -11.01 -7.93
C ALA A 333 -19.26 -11.62 -8.18
N MET A 334 -20.32 -10.80 -8.22
CA MET A 334 -21.70 -11.28 -8.38
C MET A 334 -22.11 -11.37 -9.86
N PRO A 335 -22.88 -12.41 -10.23
CA PRO A 335 -23.44 -12.50 -11.57
C PRO A 335 -24.50 -11.42 -11.78
N THR A 336 -24.59 -10.92 -13.01
CA THR A 336 -25.62 -9.98 -13.47
C THR A 336 -26.17 -10.48 -14.80
N PHE A 337 -27.48 -10.69 -14.86
CA PHE A 337 -28.20 -11.16 -16.03
C PHE A 337 -29.01 -10.01 -16.64
N LEU A 338 -28.79 -9.70 -17.91
CA LEU A 338 -29.42 -8.59 -18.60
C LEU A 338 -30.14 -9.07 -19.85
N HIS A 339 -31.36 -8.57 -20.06
CA HIS A 339 -32.05 -8.65 -21.35
C HIS A 339 -31.93 -7.29 -22.04
N VAL A 340 -31.08 -7.21 -23.05
CA VAL A 340 -30.76 -5.98 -23.76
C VAL A 340 -31.63 -5.87 -25.01
N PHE A 341 -32.56 -4.93 -25.00
CA PHE A 341 -33.47 -4.68 -26.12
C PHE A 341 -33.42 -3.26 -26.67
N GLU A 342 -32.95 -2.27 -25.91
CA GLU A 342 -32.84 -0.89 -26.37
C GLU A 342 -31.80 -0.74 -27.50
N PRO A 343 -32.12 -0.07 -28.63
CA PRO A 343 -31.23 0.06 -29.78
C PRO A 343 -29.82 0.56 -29.46
N ARG A 344 -29.68 1.59 -28.62
CA ARG A 344 -28.38 2.13 -28.19
C ARG A 344 -27.51 1.10 -27.48
N TYR A 345 -28.11 0.29 -26.61
CA TYR A 345 -27.39 -0.72 -25.85
C TYR A 345 -27.12 -1.98 -26.66
N ARG A 346 -27.94 -2.28 -27.69
CA ARG A 346 -27.63 -3.34 -28.66
C ARG A 346 -26.35 -3.06 -29.43
N LEU A 347 -26.13 -1.81 -29.86
CA LEU A 347 -24.89 -1.39 -30.48
C LEU A 347 -23.72 -1.46 -29.50
N MET A 348 -23.90 -0.95 -28.28
CA MET A 348 -22.90 -1.03 -27.22
C MET A 348 -22.47 -2.48 -26.97
N MET A 349 -23.42 -3.41 -26.79
CA MET A 349 -23.12 -4.82 -26.51
C MET A 349 -22.36 -5.47 -27.64
N ARG A 350 -22.69 -5.18 -28.90
CA ARG A 350 -21.92 -5.68 -30.06
C ARG A 350 -20.45 -5.25 -29.96
N ARG A 351 -20.19 -3.96 -29.72
CA ARG A 351 -18.82 -3.42 -29.60
C ARG A 351 -18.07 -4.00 -28.40
N VAL A 352 -18.75 -4.16 -27.27
CA VAL A 352 -18.15 -4.75 -26.06
C VAL A 352 -17.77 -6.21 -26.31
N ILE A 353 -18.65 -6.99 -26.95
CA ILE A 353 -18.40 -8.40 -27.26
C ILE A 353 -17.26 -8.59 -28.27
N GLU A 354 -17.17 -7.71 -29.28
CA GLU A 354 -16.08 -7.69 -30.27
C GLU A 354 -14.75 -7.19 -29.68
N GLY A 355 -14.81 -6.43 -28.59
CA GLY A 355 -13.65 -5.88 -27.88
C GLY A 355 -13.20 -6.75 -26.69
N ASN A 356 -13.00 -6.10 -25.54
CA ASN A 356 -12.49 -6.74 -24.32
C ASN A 356 -13.56 -7.38 -23.43
N ARG A 357 -14.82 -7.45 -23.89
CA ARG A 357 -15.97 -7.99 -23.15
C ARG A 357 -16.28 -7.28 -21.83
N GLN A 358 -15.80 -6.05 -21.63
CA GLN A 358 -16.02 -5.30 -20.39
C GLN A 358 -16.86 -4.04 -20.61
N PHE A 359 -17.71 -3.74 -19.64
CA PHE A 359 -18.49 -2.50 -19.60
C PHE A 359 -18.81 -2.10 -18.16
N GLY A 360 -19.02 -0.81 -17.94
CA GLY A 360 -19.40 -0.30 -16.62
C GLY A 360 -20.91 -0.37 -16.41
N MET A 361 -21.36 -0.95 -15.30
CA MET A 361 -22.75 -0.84 -14.84
C MET A 361 -22.84 0.25 -13.78
N VAL A 362 -23.76 1.19 -13.97
CA VAL A 362 -24.07 2.26 -13.00
C VAL A 362 -25.57 2.29 -12.72
N MET A 363 -25.94 2.59 -11.48
CA MET A 363 -27.34 2.69 -11.08
C MET A 363 -27.95 4.01 -11.57
N TYR A 364 -29.23 3.99 -11.93
CA TYR A 364 -29.96 5.21 -12.30
C TYR A 364 -30.09 6.20 -11.12
N ASN A 365 -29.79 7.47 -11.36
CA ASN A 365 -29.93 8.54 -10.38
C ASN A 365 -31.38 9.02 -10.32
N ARG A 366 -32.22 8.35 -9.51
CA ARG A 366 -33.66 8.66 -9.38
C ARG A 366 -33.94 10.07 -8.84
N THR A 367 -33.07 10.59 -7.99
CA THR A 367 -33.26 11.88 -7.32
C THR A 367 -32.69 13.04 -8.14
N SER A 368 -31.94 12.77 -9.22
CA SER A 368 -31.16 13.77 -9.95
C SER A 368 -30.23 14.59 -9.04
N ALA A 369 -29.84 14.02 -7.89
CA ALA A 369 -28.94 14.68 -6.95
C ALA A 369 -27.57 14.86 -7.60
N PRO A 370 -26.88 16.00 -7.38
CA PRO A 370 -25.52 16.21 -7.87
C PRO A 370 -24.55 15.10 -7.41
N GLN A 371 -23.67 14.68 -8.31
CA GLN A 371 -22.74 13.56 -8.15
C GLN A 371 -21.30 14.07 -8.11
N GLY A 372 -20.88 14.64 -6.97
CA GLY A 372 -19.55 15.20 -6.81
C GLY A 372 -19.21 16.23 -7.91
N GLU A 373 -18.05 16.07 -8.53
CA GLU A 373 -17.58 16.93 -9.62
C GLU A 373 -18.34 16.75 -10.95
N LEU A 374 -19.11 15.67 -11.10
CA LEU A 374 -19.91 15.43 -12.31
C LEU A 374 -21.15 16.33 -12.40
N GLY A 375 -21.54 16.98 -11.30
CA GLY A 375 -22.77 17.76 -11.23
C GLY A 375 -24.02 16.88 -11.36
N ALA A 376 -25.08 17.40 -11.97
CA ALA A 376 -26.33 16.66 -12.14
C ALA A 376 -26.24 15.67 -13.31
N THR A 377 -26.29 14.38 -13.00
CA THR A 377 -26.22 13.28 -13.99
C THR A 377 -27.39 12.30 -13.81
N THR A 378 -27.69 11.52 -14.85
CA THR A 378 -28.77 10.51 -14.83
C THR A 378 -28.35 9.19 -14.15
N PHE A 379 -27.13 9.09 -13.66
CA PHE A 379 -26.55 7.88 -13.05
C PHE A 379 -25.77 8.25 -11.80
N LEU A 380 -25.65 7.33 -10.85
CA LEU A 380 -24.83 7.54 -9.65
C LEU A 380 -23.33 7.37 -9.97
N GLU A 381 -22.47 8.13 -9.29
CA GLU A 381 -21.04 8.22 -9.66
C GLU A 381 -20.24 6.91 -9.47
N TYR A 382 -20.65 6.00 -8.57
CA TYR A 382 -19.99 4.71 -8.37
C TYR A 382 -20.71 3.60 -9.16
N GLY A 383 -19.93 2.69 -9.72
CA GLY A 383 -20.42 1.56 -10.49
C GLY A 383 -19.56 0.32 -10.31
N THR A 384 -19.97 -0.74 -11.00
CA THR A 384 -19.25 -2.02 -11.04
C THR A 384 -18.86 -2.32 -12.47
N LEU A 385 -17.57 -2.58 -12.70
CA LEU A 385 -17.07 -3.05 -13.98
C LEU A 385 -17.50 -4.51 -14.14
N LEU A 386 -18.20 -4.79 -15.23
CA LEU A 386 -18.72 -6.11 -15.56
C LEU A 386 -17.94 -6.73 -16.71
N GLU A 387 -17.63 -8.01 -16.61
CA GLU A 387 -17.11 -8.84 -17.69
C GLU A 387 -18.21 -9.77 -18.20
N ILE A 388 -18.42 -9.81 -19.52
CA ILE A 388 -19.38 -10.73 -20.15
C ILE A 388 -18.81 -12.15 -20.13
N VAL A 389 -19.47 -13.01 -19.36
CA VAL A 389 -19.14 -14.44 -19.25
C VAL A 389 -19.80 -15.22 -20.38
N ASN A 390 -21.08 -14.94 -20.65
CA ASN A 390 -21.85 -15.61 -21.68
C ASN A 390 -22.85 -14.63 -22.35
N HIS A 391 -23.22 -14.90 -23.60
CA HIS A 391 -24.23 -14.12 -24.30
C HIS A 391 -25.01 -14.95 -25.31
N GLU A 392 -26.29 -14.61 -25.49
CA GLU A 392 -27.16 -15.18 -26.51
C GLU A 392 -27.78 -14.05 -27.33
N LEU A 393 -27.52 -14.03 -28.65
CA LEU A 393 -28.10 -13.05 -29.58
C LEU A 393 -29.37 -13.62 -30.20
N LEU A 394 -30.49 -12.91 -30.04
CA LEU A 394 -31.77 -13.25 -30.65
C LEU A 394 -31.84 -12.75 -32.10
N ARG A 395 -32.73 -13.34 -32.91
CA ARG A 395 -32.87 -13.04 -34.34
C ARG A 395 -33.25 -11.58 -34.64
N ASP A 396 -33.95 -10.92 -33.71
CA ASP A 396 -34.31 -9.50 -33.82
C ASP A 396 -33.20 -8.56 -33.33
N GLY A 397 -32.06 -9.12 -32.92
CA GLY A 397 -30.87 -8.43 -32.42
C GLY A 397 -30.95 -7.97 -30.98
N ARG A 398 -31.95 -8.42 -30.20
CA ARG A 398 -31.89 -8.39 -28.73
C ARG A 398 -30.87 -9.40 -28.23
N SER A 399 -30.37 -9.23 -27.01
CA SER A 399 -29.46 -10.20 -26.42
C SER A 399 -29.76 -10.49 -24.95
N PHE A 400 -29.53 -11.74 -24.53
CA PHE A 400 -29.33 -12.09 -23.13
C PHE A 400 -27.84 -12.04 -22.84
N ILE A 401 -27.47 -11.30 -21.80
CA ILE A 401 -26.08 -11.15 -21.36
C ILE A 401 -25.98 -11.70 -19.94
N GLU A 402 -25.06 -12.63 -19.75
CA GLU A 402 -24.58 -13.05 -18.45
C GLU A 402 -23.21 -12.44 -18.22
N SER A 403 -23.08 -11.71 -17.13
CA SER A 403 -21.86 -10.99 -16.79
C SER A 403 -21.52 -11.16 -15.32
N ARG A 404 -20.28 -10.88 -14.95
CA ARG A 404 -19.79 -10.96 -13.57
C ARG A 404 -19.06 -9.68 -13.19
N GLY A 405 -19.31 -9.18 -11.97
CA GLY A 405 -18.58 -8.03 -11.44
C GLY A 405 -17.09 -8.34 -11.21
N ILE A 406 -16.20 -7.55 -11.78
CA ILE A 406 -14.73 -7.73 -11.67
C ILE A 406 -14.04 -6.61 -10.89
N GLY A 407 -14.73 -5.51 -10.59
CA GLY A 407 -14.18 -4.42 -9.80
C GLY A 407 -15.17 -3.27 -9.65
N ARG A 408 -14.88 -2.36 -8.72
CA ARG A 408 -15.65 -1.13 -8.54
C ARG A 408 -14.95 0.01 -9.26
N PHE A 409 -15.72 1.01 -9.66
CA PHE A 409 -15.15 2.24 -10.19
C PHE A 409 -15.98 3.46 -9.80
N LYS A 410 -15.36 4.63 -9.93
CA LYS A 410 -15.96 5.95 -9.84
C LYS A 410 -15.85 6.63 -11.21
N VAL A 411 -16.94 7.18 -11.73
CA VAL A 411 -16.91 7.96 -12.97
C VAL A 411 -16.26 9.33 -12.70
N LYS A 412 -15.26 9.70 -13.49
CA LYS A 412 -14.53 10.98 -13.39
C LYS A 412 -14.92 11.98 -14.46
N ALA A 413 -15.24 11.49 -15.65
CA ALA A 413 -15.79 12.28 -16.73
C ALA A 413 -16.72 11.39 -17.54
N HIS A 414 -17.72 11.97 -18.18
CA HIS A 414 -18.63 11.23 -19.05
C HIS A 414 -18.99 12.04 -20.29
N GLY A 415 -19.50 11.31 -21.28
CA GLY A 415 -19.99 11.85 -22.54
C GLY A 415 -20.93 10.86 -23.21
N MET A 416 -21.34 11.19 -24.42
CA MET A 416 -22.25 10.37 -25.21
C MET A 416 -21.53 9.87 -26.45
N LEU A 417 -21.64 8.57 -26.75
CA LEU A 417 -21.16 7.96 -27.97
C LEU A 417 -22.31 7.15 -28.58
N ASP A 418 -22.75 7.54 -29.77
CA ASP A 418 -23.81 6.83 -30.53
C ASP A 418 -25.07 6.51 -29.70
N GLY A 419 -25.44 7.42 -28.79
CA GLY A 419 -26.64 7.35 -27.96
C GLY A 419 -26.52 6.58 -26.64
N TYR A 420 -25.36 6.02 -26.31
CA TYR A 420 -25.07 5.47 -24.97
C TYR A 420 -23.94 6.25 -24.27
N ASN A 421 -23.91 6.18 -22.94
CA ASN A 421 -22.93 6.91 -22.15
C ASN A 421 -21.57 6.22 -22.24
N VAL A 422 -20.51 7.02 -22.33
CA VAL A 422 -19.13 6.59 -22.18
C VAL A 422 -18.47 7.41 -21.09
N GLY A 423 -17.57 6.81 -20.33
CA GLY A 423 -16.91 7.45 -19.20
C GLY A 423 -15.41 7.21 -19.18
N ARG A 424 -14.72 8.18 -18.59
CA ARG A 424 -13.42 7.95 -17.96
C ARG A 424 -13.70 7.57 -16.52
N VAL A 425 -13.28 6.38 -16.13
CA VAL A 425 -13.54 5.82 -14.81
C VAL A 425 -12.23 5.66 -14.05
N GLU A 426 -12.28 5.82 -12.74
CA GLU A 426 -11.20 5.51 -11.81
C GLU A 426 -11.60 4.27 -11.02
N ARG A 427 -10.70 3.29 -10.93
CA ARG A 427 -10.93 2.05 -10.16
C ARG A 427 -10.98 2.35 -8.66
N VAL A 428 -11.95 1.77 -7.96
CA VAL A 428 -12.14 1.95 -6.50
C VAL A 428 -11.70 0.68 -5.78
N GLU A 429 -10.52 0.77 -5.20
CA GLU A 429 -9.89 -0.31 -4.45
C GLU A 429 -10.20 -0.24 -2.95
N ASP A 430 -10.00 -1.36 -2.28
CA ASP A 430 -9.93 -1.36 -0.82
C ASP A 430 -8.65 -0.69 -0.35
N VAL A 431 -8.68 -0.14 0.87
CA VAL A 431 -7.48 0.39 1.52
C VAL A 431 -6.43 -0.72 1.70
N SER A 432 -5.18 -0.32 1.97
CA SER A 432 -4.13 -1.30 2.22
C SER A 432 -4.46 -2.17 3.44
N LEU A 433 -3.98 -3.42 3.46
CA LEU A 433 -4.17 -4.30 4.62
C LEU A 433 -3.50 -3.75 5.89
N ALA A 434 -2.46 -2.93 5.72
CA ALA A 434 -1.82 -2.22 6.83
C ALA A 434 -2.78 -1.20 7.45
N GLU A 435 -3.39 -0.34 6.62
CA GLU A 435 -4.41 0.63 7.06
C GLU A 435 -5.62 -0.07 7.68
N GLU A 436 -6.09 -1.16 7.08
CA GLU A 436 -7.23 -1.94 7.59
C GLU A 436 -6.92 -2.55 8.97
N GLY A 437 -5.70 -3.06 9.15
CA GLY A 437 -5.24 -3.59 10.44
C GLY A 437 -5.12 -2.50 11.50
N VAL A 438 -4.60 -1.32 11.15
CA VAL A 438 -4.52 -0.16 12.06
C VAL A 438 -5.92 0.28 12.50
N LEU A 439 -6.89 0.32 11.56
CA LEU A 439 -8.27 0.66 11.87
C LEU A 439 -8.89 -0.35 12.84
N GLU A 440 -8.81 -1.65 12.53
CA GLU A 440 -9.35 -2.70 13.39
C GLU A 440 -8.74 -2.66 14.79
N GLN A 441 -7.41 -2.53 14.87
CA GLN A 441 -6.70 -2.45 16.14
C GLN A 441 -7.20 -1.28 16.97
N ARG A 442 -7.27 -0.09 16.38
CA ARG A 442 -7.73 1.13 17.05
C ARG A 442 -9.14 0.99 17.60
N GLU A 443 -10.09 0.61 16.75
CA GLU A 443 -11.51 0.50 17.14
C GLU A 443 -11.74 -0.56 18.21
N THR A 444 -11.20 -1.77 18.01
CA THR A 444 -11.42 -2.86 18.95
C THR A 444 -10.72 -2.64 20.28
N THR A 445 -9.58 -1.94 20.29
CA THR A 445 -8.90 -1.55 21.54
C THR A 445 -9.74 -0.52 22.29
N MET A 446 -10.14 0.58 21.64
CA MET A 446 -10.97 1.62 22.25
C MET A 446 -12.30 1.07 22.78
N ALA A 447 -12.97 0.22 22.01
CA ALA A 447 -14.24 -0.38 22.40
C ALA A 447 -14.09 -1.35 23.58
N ARG A 448 -12.98 -2.09 23.68
CA ARG A 448 -12.70 -2.98 24.82
C ARG A 448 -12.38 -2.20 26.09
N ASP A 449 -11.56 -1.17 25.99
CA ASP A 449 -11.23 -0.30 27.13
C ASP A 449 -12.50 0.38 27.67
N TYR A 450 -13.36 0.87 26.77
CA TYR A 450 -14.67 1.39 27.15
C TYR A 450 -15.54 0.32 27.80
N ALA A 451 -15.61 -0.88 27.21
CA ALA A 451 -16.42 -1.96 27.74
C ALA A 451 -16.00 -2.37 29.15
N GLU A 452 -14.69 -2.43 29.42
CA GLU A 452 -14.17 -2.73 30.76
C GLU A 452 -14.61 -1.68 31.79
N LEU A 453 -14.49 -0.38 31.46
CA LEU A 453 -14.94 0.70 32.32
C LEU A 453 -16.47 0.68 32.51
N PHE A 454 -17.22 0.48 31.43
CA PHE A 454 -18.67 0.42 31.46
C PHE A 454 -19.19 -0.71 32.34
N PHE A 455 -18.62 -1.91 32.25
CA PHE A 455 -19.04 -3.04 33.10
C PHE A 455 -18.66 -2.87 34.56
N ARG A 456 -17.62 -2.09 34.88
CA ARG A 456 -17.30 -1.73 36.27
C ARG A 456 -18.37 -0.83 36.90
N GLU A 457 -18.93 0.09 36.12
CA GLU A 457 -19.96 1.03 36.60
C GLU A 457 -21.39 0.47 36.48
N HIS A 458 -21.64 -0.36 35.46
CA HIS A 458 -22.95 -0.87 35.09
C HIS A 458 -22.95 -2.39 34.83
N PRO A 459 -22.74 -3.25 35.86
CA PRO A 459 -22.47 -4.69 35.67
C PRO A 459 -23.57 -5.50 35.00
N GLN A 460 -24.82 -5.02 35.03
CA GLN A 460 -26.00 -5.72 34.51
C GLN A 460 -26.59 -5.05 33.27
N THR A 461 -25.97 -3.97 32.77
CA THR A 461 -26.46 -3.24 31.60
C THR A 461 -25.71 -3.75 30.37
N PRO A 462 -26.41 -4.07 29.26
CA PRO A 462 -25.74 -4.40 28.02
C PRO A 462 -24.99 -3.18 27.47
N LEU A 463 -23.89 -3.42 26.75
CA LEU A 463 -23.17 -2.35 26.07
C LEU A 463 -24.08 -1.65 25.04
N PRO A 464 -23.87 -0.34 24.81
CA PRO A 464 -24.39 0.34 23.64
C PRO A 464 -24.07 -0.45 22.35
N ALA A 465 -25.05 -0.53 21.44
CA ALA A 465 -24.96 -1.43 20.28
C ALA A 465 -23.82 -1.08 19.32
N ASP A 466 -23.52 0.21 19.17
CA ASP A 466 -22.39 0.76 18.43
C ASP A 466 -21.06 0.27 19.01
N ILE A 467 -20.87 0.42 20.32
CA ILE A 467 -19.65 -0.05 21.02
C ILE A 467 -19.53 -1.58 20.95
N ALA A 468 -20.64 -2.30 21.11
CA ALA A 468 -20.64 -3.75 21.01
C ALA A 468 -20.19 -4.25 19.63
N VAL A 469 -20.57 -3.55 18.55
CA VAL A 469 -20.12 -3.86 17.19
C VAL A 469 -18.63 -3.53 17.00
N GLU A 470 -18.17 -2.39 17.52
CA GLU A 470 -16.75 -1.99 17.43
C GLU A 470 -15.82 -2.93 18.22
N ALA A 471 -16.31 -3.55 19.29
CA ALA A 471 -15.55 -4.53 20.08
C ALA A 471 -15.30 -5.86 19.35
N LEU A 472 -16.10 -6.19 18.32
CA LEU A 472 -15.96 -7.41 17.53
C LEU A 472 -14.80 -7.27 16.54
N SER A 473 -13.94 -8.29 16.46
CA SER A 473 -12.93 -8.36 15.40
C SER A 473 -13.58 -8.51 14.02
N THR A 474 -12.84 -8.21 12.96
CA THR A 474 -13.30 -8.34 11.58
C THR A 474 -13.71 -9.79 11.28
N GLN A 475 -12.96 -10.76 11.79
CA GLN A 475 -13.33 -12.17 11.72
C GLN A 475 -14.62 -12.48 12.50
N GLN A 476 -14.80 -11.93 13.71
CA GLN A 476 -16.02 -12.15 14.50
C GLN A 476 -17.26 -11.54 13.82
N LEU A 477 -17.12 -10.40 13.14
CA LEU A 477 -18.18 -9.83 12.30
C LEU A 477 -18.58 -10.77 11.17
N LEU A 478 -17.59 -11.30 10.43
CA LEU A 478 -17.83 -12.28 9.37
C LEU A 478 -18.49 -13.56 9.90
N ASP A 479 -17.97 -14.11 11.00
CA ASP A 479 -18.49 -15.34 11.61
C ASP A 479 -19.95 -15.18 12.02
N THR A 480 -20.30 -14.03 12.61
CA THR A 480 -21.68 -13.73 13.00
C THR A 480 -22.60 -13.63 11.78
N CYS A 481 -22.16 -12.95 10.73
CA CYS A 481 -22.94 -12.85 9.49
C CYS A 481 -23.10 -14.22 8.81
N THR A 482 -22.06 -15.04 8.80
CA THR A 482 -22.07 -16.39 8.23
C THR A 482 -22.98 -17.31 9.02
N SER A 483 -22.99 -17.22 10.36
CA SER A 483 -23.92 -17.96 11.22
C SER A 483 -25.36 -17.60 10.88
N PHE A 484 -25.68 -16.31 10.73
CA PHE A 484 -27.01 -15.88 10.34
C PHE A 484 -27.45 -16.43 8.97
N VAL A 485 -26.54 -16.49 7.99
CA VAL A 485 -26.82 -17.11 6.69
C VAL A 485 -27.15 -18.59 6.84
N ARG A 486 -26.44 -19.32 7.69
CA ARG A 486 -26.71 -20.75 7.98
C ARG A 486 -28.10 -20.92 8.60
N GLU A 487 -28.43 -20.15 9.63
CA GLU A 487 -29.76 -20.14 10.25
C GLU A 487 -30.87 -19.85 9.23
N MET A 488 -30.67 -18.83 8.38
CA MET A 488 -31.63 -18.49 7.32
C MET A 488 -31.81 -19.62 6.32
N ARG A 489 -30.74 -20.33 5.95
CA ARG A 489 -30.79 -21.46 5.01
C ARG A 489 -31.54 -22.64 5.60
N GLU A 490 -31.33 -22.94 6.88
CA GLU A 490 -32.03 -24.02 7.60
C GLU A 490 -33.52 -23.72 7.74
N ALA A 491 -33.89 -22.46 7.93
CA ALA A 491 -35.29 -22.02 8.00
C ALA A 491 -35.97 -21.83 6.64
N SER A 492 -35.24 -21.92 5.51
CA SER A 492 -35.77 -21.67 4.16
C SER A 492 -36.21 -22.95 3.46
N ALA A 493 -37.18 -22.83 2.54
CA ALA A 493 -37.60 -23.94 1.70
C ALA A 493 -36.42 -24.46 0.82
N PRO A 494 -36.27 -25.80 0.64
CA PRO A 494 -35.12 -26.38 -0.08
C PRO A 494 -34.89 -25.79 -1.48
N TRP A 495 -35.96 -25.56 -2.25
CA TRP A 495 -35.87 -24.98 -3.60
C TRP A 495 -35.26 -23.57 -3.62
N LEU A 496 -35.49 -22.77 -2.58
CA LEU A 496 -34.97 -21.41 -2.50
C LEU A 496 -33.47 -21.43 -2.19
N ARG A 497 -33.06 -22.32 -1.29
CA ARG A 497 -31.65 -22.57 -0.96
C ARG A 497 -30.87 -23.03 -2.19
N ASP A 498 -31.39 -24.03 -2.89
CA ASP A 498 -30.71 -24.62 -4.05
C ASP A 498 -30.59 -23.59 -5.19
N ARG A 499 -31.61 -22.74 -5.37
CA ARG A 499 -31.58 -21.63 -6.34
C ARG A 499 -30.54 -20.57 -5.98
N ILE A 500 -30.40 -20.20 -4.71
CA ILE A 500 -29.37 -19.24 -4.27
C ILE A 500 -27.97 -19.77 -4.58
N ILE A 501 -27.70 -21.02 -4.23
CA ILE A 501 -26.39 -21.65 -4.48
C ILE A 501 -26.12 -21.76 -5.98
N GLN A 502 -27.12 -22.15 -6.77
CA GLN A 502 -26.98 -22.26 -8.23
C GLN A 502 -26.64 -20.91 -8.89
N VAL A 503 -27.20 -19.81 -8.40
CA VAL A 503 -26.99 -18.48 -8.98
C VAL A 503 -25.73 -17.82 -8.42
N TYR A 504 -25.60 -17.72 -7.10
CA TYR A 504 -24.57 -16.91 -6.45
C TYR A 504 -23.40 -17.71 -5.86
N GLY A 505 -23.48 -19.05 -5.87
CA GLY A 505 -22.53 -19.92 -5.22
C GLY A 505 -22.68 -19.95 -3.69
N GLU A 506 -21.71 -20.60 -3.04
CA GLU A 506 -21.61 -20.64 -1.58
C GLU A 506 -21.15 -19.28 -1.00
N PRO A 507 -21.48 -18.98 0.28
CA PRO A 507 -21.06 -17.76 0.92
C PRO A 507 -19.52 -17.69 0.94
N PRO A 508 -18.92 -16.58 0.46
CA PRO A 508 -17.47 -16.42 0.51
C PRO A 508 -16.94 -16.40 1.94
N GLU A 509 -15.77 -17.00 2.17
CA GLU A 509 -15.05 -16.92 3.45
C GLU A 509 -14.17 -15.66 3.55
N ASP A 510 -14.04 -14.89 2.46
CA ASP A 510 -13.28 -13.64 2.43
C ASP A 510 -14.15 -12.46 2.90
N PRO A 511 -13.79 -11.77 4.00
CA PRO A 511 -14.41 -10.53 4.45
C PRO A 511 -14.60 -9.46 3.37
N ALA A 512 -13.71 -9.37 2.37
CA ALA A 512 -13.82 -8.37 1.32
C ALA A 512 -14.96 -8.66 0.33
N LEU A 513 -15.25 -9.94 0.09
CA LEU A 513 -16.25 -10.42 -0.88
C LEU A 513 -17.60 -10.74 -0.26
N PHE A 514 -17.61 -11.24 0.98
CA PHE A 514 -18.83 -11.67 1.67
C PHE A 514 -19.93 -10.60 1.69
N PRO A 515 -19.67 -9.30 1.98
CA PRO A 515 -20.70 -8.26 1.98
C PRO A 515 -21.47 -8.13 0.66
N TYR A 516 -20.79 -8.29 -0.48
CA TYR A 516 -21.43 -8.21 -1.80
C TYR A 516 -22.31 -9.43 -2.09
N TRP A 517 -21.83 -10.61 -1.71
CA TRP A 517 -22.63 -11.84 -1.77
C TRP A 517 -23.87 -11.74 -0.89
N PHE A 518 -23.68 -11.32 0.37
CA PHE A 518 -24.77 -11.18 1.34
C PHE A 518 -25.83 -10.18 0.84
N ALA A 519 -25.41 -9.01 0.36
CA ALA A 519 -26.29 -8.02 -0.24
C ALA A 519 -27.08 -8.55 -1.44
N SER A 520 -26.55 -9.52 -2.19
CA SER A 520 -27.24 -10.10 -3.34
C SER A 520 -28.35 -11.09 -2.96
N VAL A 521 -28.28 -11.68 -1.76
CA VAL A 521 -29.23 -12.71 -1.31
C VAL A 521 -30.26 -12.21 -0.31
N VAL A 522 -30.04 -11.06 0.33
CA VAL A 522 -30.99 -10.48 1.31
C VAL A 522 -31.93 -9.41 0.71
N PRO A 523 -33.18 -9.31 1.21
CA PRO A 523 -34.17 -8.35 0.73
C PRO A 523 -33.94 -6.94 1.32
N VAL A 524 -32.84 -6.31 0.93
CA VAL A 524 -32.50 -4.91 1.25
C VAL A 524 -32.68 -4.04 0.01
N VAL A 525 -33.08 -2.78 0.19
CA VAL A 525 -33.28 -1.83 -0.92
C VAL A 525 -31.96 -1.47 -1.61
N GLU A 526 -31.98 -1.20 -2.92
CA GLU A 526 -30.76 -0.97 -3.72
C GLU A 526 -29.95 0.24 -3.21
N GLU A 527 -30.62 1.28 -2.73
CA GLU A 527 -29.98 2.50 -2.23
C GLU A 527 -29.09 2.25 -0.98
N GLU A 528 -29.48 1.31 -0.12
CA GLU A 528 -28.65 0.89 1.03
C GLU A 528 -27.49 0.00 0.58
N LYS A 529 -27.73 -0.89 -0.39
CA LYS A 529 -26.69 -1.76 -0.96
C LYS A 529 -25.63 -0.95 -1.73
N TYR A 530 -26.02 0.15 -2.36
CA TYR A 530 -25.14 1.05 -3.10
C TYR A 530 -23.99 1.61 -2.24
N ILE A 531 -24.22 1.77 -0.93
CA ILE A 531 -23.19 2.24 0.01
C ILE A 531 -21.96 1.31 -0.01
N LEU A 532 -22.15 0.00 -0.22
CA LEU A 532 -21.04 -0.96 -0.30
C LEU A 532 -20.06 -0.66 -1.45
N LEU A 533 -20.52 -0.06 -2.56
CA LEU A 533 -19.64 0.33 -3.66
C LEU A 533 -18.73 1.52 -3.31
N ARG A 534 -19.15 2.34 -2.33
CA ARG A 534 -18.43 3.54 -1.88
C ARG A 534 -17.44 3.23 -0.75
N THR A 535 -17.72 2.20 0.04
CA THR A 535 -16.95 1.87 1.24
C THR A 535 -15.65 1.12 0.90
N THR A 536 -14.50 1.76 1.10
CA THR A 536 -13.16 1.23 0.82
C THR A 536 -12.58 0.38 1.96
N HIS A 537 -13.13 0.46 3.16
CA HIS A 537 -12.76 -0.40 4.29
C HIS A 537 -13.56 -1.70 4.29
N VAL A 538 -12.87 -2.83 4.43
CA VAL A 538 -13.48 -4.17 4.42
C VAL A 538 -14.35 -4.37 5.67
N ARG A 539 -13.81 -3.99 6.82
CA ARG A 539 -14.46 -4.03 8.14
C ARG A 539 -15.72 -3.17 8.16
N GLU A 540 -15.68 -1.97 7.60
CA GLU A 540 -16.87 -1.11 7.50
C GLU A 540 -17.96 -1.73 6.63
N ARG A 541 -17.61 -2.36 5.50
CA ARG A 541 -18.58 -3.12 4.70
C ARG A 541 -19.22 -4.25 5.50
N LEU A 542 -18.44 -4.94 6.33
CA LEU A 542 -18.96 -5.98 7.23
C LEU A 542 -19.90 -5.39 8.29
N LYS A 543 -19.55 -4.26 8.93
CA LYS A 543 -20.45 -3.59 9.90
C LYS A 543 -21.77 -3.16 9.25
N ILE A 544 -21.72 -2.66 8.01
CA ILE A 544 -22.93 -2.31 7.24
C ILE A 544 -23.84 -3.53 7.10
N VAL A 545 -23.33 -4.65 6.58
CA VAL A 545 -24.18 -5.85 6.39
C VAL A 545 -24.58 -6.50 7.71
N TYR A 546 -23.75 -6.40 8.75
CA TYR A 546 -24.08 -6.84 10.09
C TYR A 546 -25.31 -6.09 10.64
N SER A 547 -25.36 -4.76 10.45
CA SER A 547 -26.51 -3.94 10.88
C SER A 547 -27.84 -4.36 10.24
N TRP A 548 -27.79 -5.02 9.07
CA TRP A 548 -28.99 -5.51 8.39
C TRP A 548 -29.58 -6.74 9.09
N ILE A 549 -28.76 -7.56 9.75
CA ILE A 549 -29.19 -8.78 10.44
C ILE A 549 -30.24 -8.47 11.50
N GLY A 550 -29.98 -7.46 12.35
CA GLY A 550 -30.92 -7.04 13.40
C GLY A 550 -32.28 -6.63 12.84
N ARG A 551 -32.28 -5.86 11.74
CA ARG A 551 -33.51 -5.41 11.07
C ARG A 551 -34.28 -6.58 10.44
N ILE A 552 -33.59 -7.52 9.80
CA ILE A 552 -34.22 -8.69 9.17
C ILE A 552 -34.80 -9.63 10.24
N ARG A 553 -34.09 -9.83 11.35
CA ARG A 553 -34.60 -10.61 12.49
C ARG A 553 -35.86 -9.97 13.08
N GLY A 554 -35.88 -8.65 13.24
CA GLY A 554 -37.04 -7.91 13.78
C GLY A 554 -38.29 -7.92 12.89
N GLN A 555 -38.16 -8.15 11.58
CA GLN A 555 -39.29 -8.24 10.64
C GLN A 555 -39.94 -9.64 10.59
N ARG A 556 -39.33 -10.66 11.21
CA ARG A 556 -39.77 -12.07 11.14
C ARG A 556 -40.62 -12.53 12.33
N TRP A 557 -41.10 -11.63 13.19
CA TRP A 557 -41.94 -11.95 14.35
C TRP A 557 -43.27 -11.20 14.33
#